data_AF-A0A9E4J688-F1
#
_entry.id   AF-A0A9E4J688-F1
#
_cell.length_a   1.000
_cell.length_b   1.000
_cell.length_c   1.000
_cell.angle_alpha   90.00
_cell.angle_beta   90.00
_cell.angle_gamma   90.00
#
_symmetry.space_group_name_H-M   'P 1'
#
loop_
_entity.id
_entity.type
_entity.pdbx_description
1 polymer ?
#
loop_
_entity_poly.entity_id
_entity_poly.type
_entity_poly.pdbx_seq_one_letter_code
_entity_poly.pdbx_strand_id
1 'polypeptide(L)' 'MSNSMDSTFCIEALREAMGKFGTPSIFNTDQGSQFTDKAFTSVLLNAGVKVSMDLLGARGSIVER' A
#
# COMPACT_ATOMS: atom_id res chain seq x y z
N MET A 1 -8.87 11.37 14.69
CA MET A 1 -8.47 12.12 13.48
C MET A 1 -6.99 11.86 13.26
N SER A 2 -6.66 10.92 12.36
CA SER A 2 -5.28 10.65 11.91
C SER A 2 -5.06 11.51 10.65
N ASN A 3 -4.52 12.71 10.83
CA ASN A 3 -4.29 13.68 9.77
C ASN A 3 -2.81 13.70 9.43
N SER A 4 -2.45 13.27 8.21
CA SER A 4 -1.22 13.53 7.43
C SER A 4 0.18 13.23 8.02
N MET A 5 0.39 13.19 9.33
CA MET A 5 1.69 12.84 9.92
C MET A 5 1.99 11.33 9.85
N ASP A 6 0.96 10.48 9.82
CA ASP A 6 1.11 9.01 9.74
C ASP A 6 1.47 8.53 8.32
N SER A 7 0.82 9.09 7.28
CA SER A 7 1.02 8.63 5.89
C SER A 7 2.46 8.80 5.40
N THR A 8 3.14 9.89 5.76
CA THR A 8 4.53 10.15 5.32
C THR A 8 5.50 9.14 5.94
N PHE A 9 5.30 8.82 7.21
CA PHE A 9 6.10 7.81 7.90
C PHE A 9 5.94 6.43 7.28
N CYS A 10 4.69 6.01 6.98
CA CYS A 10 4.42 4.74 6.32
C CYS A 10 5.04 4.65 4.92
N ILE A 11 5.05 5.75 4.16
CA ILE A 11 5.67 5.81 2.83
C ILE A 11 7.19 5.62 2.92
N GLU A 12 7.85 6.34 3.82
CA GLU A 12 9.31 6.22 3.96
C GLU A 12 9.71 4.82 4.44
N ALA A 13 8.98 4.26 5.42
CA ALA A 13 9.19 2.88 5.85
C ALA A 13 9.00 1.86 4.71
N LEU A 14 8.00 2.06 3.85
CA LEU A 14 7.78 1.22 2.67
C LEU A 14 8.95 1.32 1.68
N ARG A 15 9.46 2.53 1.42
CA ARG A 15 10.58 2.76 0.50
C ARG A 15 11.86 2.11 1.04
N GLU A 16 12.14 2.25 2.33
CA GLU A 16 13.25 1.55 2.98
C GLU A 16 13.11 0.03 2.89
N ALA A 17 11.93 -0.51 3.14
CA ALA A 17 11.69 -1.95 3.07
C ALA A 17 11.91 -2.48 1.64
N MET A 18 11.39 -1.79 0.62
CA MET A 18 11.64 -2.18 -0.77
C MET A 18 13.13 -2.08 -1.14
N GLY A 19 13.84 -1.08 -0.62
CA GLY A 19 15.30 -0.96 -0.82
C GLY A 19 16.11 -2.07 -0.15
N LYS A 20 15.67 -2.52 1.03
CA LYS A 20 16.38 -3.55 1.83
C LYS A 20 16.03 -4.98 1.39
N PHE A 21 14.78 -5.24 1.03
CA PHE A 21 14.26 -6.59 0.79
C PHE A 21 13.81 -6.84 -0.66
N GLY A 22 13.86 -5.81 -1.51
CA GLY A 22 13.37 -5.87 -2.89
C GLY A 22 11.88 -5.57 -3.02
N THR A 23 11.45 -5.37 -4.25
CA THR A 23 10.06 -5.03 -4.58
C THR A 23 9.19 -6.30 -4.61
N PRO A 24 8.10 -6.38 -3.81
CA PRO A 24 7.21 -7.53 -3.83
C PRO A 24 6.35 -7.55 -5.10
N SER A 25 5.94 -8.73 -5.57
CA SER A 25 5.02 -8.83 -6.72
C SER A 25 3.57 -8.46 -6.37
N ILE A 26 3.16 -8.72 -5.13
CA ILE A 26 1.80 -8.44 -4.61
C ILE A 26 1.93 -7.83 -3.21
N PHE A 27 1.18 -6.76 -2.96
CA PHE A 27 1.07 -6.12 -1.65
C PHE A 27 -0.40 -6.10 -1.24
N ASN A 28 -0.74 -6.85 -0.20
CA ASN A 28 -2.07 -6.83 0.40
C ASN A 28 -2.14 -5.69 1.41
N THR A 29 -3.22 -4.92 1.35
CA THR A 29 -3.49 -3.88 2.35
C THR A 29 -4.92 -4.02 2.85
N ASP A 30 -5.07 -4.09 4.17
CA ASP A 30 -6.37 -4.03 4.81
C ASP A 30 -6.94 -2.63 4.64
N GLN A 31 -8.21 -2.52 4.24
CA GLN A 31 -8.89 -1.22 4.07
C GLN A 31 -9.21 -0.53 5.42
N GLY A 32 -8.40 -0.77 6.45
CA GLY A 32 -8.32 0.08 7.63
C GLY A 32 -7.73 1.42 7.21
N SER A 33 -8.41 2.50 7.56
CA SER A 33 -8.30 3.89 7.05
C SER A 33 -6.92 4.57 7.07
N GLN A 34 -5.82 3.87 7.35
CA GLN A 34 -4.45 4.41 7.39
C GLN A 34 -3.57 3.95 6.21
N PHE A 35 -3.94 2.89 5.47
CA PHE A 35 -3.19 2.45 4.28
C PHE A 35 -3.85 2.82 2.94
N THR A 36 -5.00 3.48 3.00
CA THR A 36 -5.78 3.94 1.83
C THR A 36 -5.35 5.33 1.33
N ASP A 37 -4.14 5.78 1.67
CA ASP A 37 -3.61 7.03 1.15
C ASP A 37 -3.18 6.83 -0.32
N LYS A 38 -3.62 7.75 -1.20
CA LYS A 38 -3.25 7.72 -2.63
C LYS A 38 -1.73 7.80 -2.81
N ALA A 39 -1.03 8.46 -1.91
CA ALA A 39 0.43 8.56 -1.98
C ALA A 39 1.11 7.19 -1.73
N PHE A 40 0.60 6.40 -0.78
CA PHE A 40 1.14 5.07 -0.46
C PHE A 40 0.93 4.08 -1.61
N THR A 41 -0.30 3.99 -2.12
CA THR A 41 -0.64 3.13 -3.26
C THR A 41 0.10 3.56 -4.53
N SER A 42 0.36 4.86 -4.73
CA SER A 42 1.13 5.35 -5.88
C SER A 42 2.58 4.86 -5.88
N VAL A 43 3.22 4.75 -4.70
CA VAL A 43 4.59 4.21 -4.60
C VAL A 43 4.64 2.75 -5.03
N LEU A 44 3.68 1.94 -4.56
CA LEU A 44 3.56 0.52 -4.92
C LEU A 44 3.30 0.34 -6.42
N LEU A 45 2.33 1.07 -6.97
CA LEU A 45 1.98 0.99 -8.39
C LEU A 45 3.12 1.45 -9.31
N ASN A 46 3.91 2.47 -8.90
CA ASN A 46 5.08 2.90 -9.66
C ASN A 46 6.20 1.86 -9.64
N ALA A 47 6.34 1.14 -8.54
CA ALA A 47 7.27 0.02 -8.43
C ALA A 47 6.78 -1.25 -9.16
N GLY A 48 5.61 -1.23 -9.80
CA GLY A 48 5.04 -2.38 -10.51
C GLY A 48 4.41 -3.43 -9.58
N VAL A 49 4.19 -3.07 -8.32
CA VAL A 49 3.58 -3.94 -7.32
C VAL A 49 2.07 -4.00 -7.54
N LYS A 50 1.52 -5.22 -7.59
CA LYS A 50 0.06 -5.40 -7.62
C LYS A 50 -0.50 -5.18 -6.23
N VAL A 51 -1.43 -4.25 -6.09
CA VAL A 51 -2.08 -3.99 -4.80
C VAL A 51 -3.42 -4.72 -4.77
N SER A 52 -3.64 -5.55 -3.76
CA SER A 52 -4.93 -6.19 -3.51
C SER A 52 -5.48 -5.66 -2.19
N MET A 53 -6.69 -5.11 -2.24
CA MET A 53 -7.41 -4.70 -1.04
C MET A 53 -8.47 -5.75 -0.74
N ASP A 54 -8.27 -6.53 0.32
CA ASP A 54 -9.31 -7.44 0.80
C ASP A 54 -10.11 -6.73 1.89
N LEU A 55 -11.41 -6.62 1.64
CA LEU A 55 -12.38 -6.21 2.65
C LEU A 55 -12.95 -7.50 3.23
N LEU A 56 -12.87 -7.63 4.55
CA LEU A 56 -13.48 -8.70 5.34
C LEU A 56 -14.86 -9.09 4.77
N GLY A 57 -14.90 -10.17 3.98
CA GLY A 57 -16.12 -10.83 3.54
C GLY A 57 -16.63 -10.57 2.12
N ALA A 58 -16.00 -9.77 1.26
CA ALA A 58 -16.53 -9.55 -0.11
C ALA A 58 -15.43 -9.43 -1.18
N ARG A 59 -15.13 -10.56 -1.83
CA ARG A 59 -14.47 -10.72 -3.14
C ARG A 59 -13.40 -9.65 -3.45
N GLY A 60 -12.18 -9.87 -2.96
CA GLY A 60 -11.00 -9.04 -3.23
C GLY A 60 -10.87 -8.66 -4.71
N SER A 61 -10.80 -7.35 -4.96
CA SER A 61 -10.53 -6.80 -6.28
C SER A 61 -9.05 -6.44 -6.33
N ILE A 62 -8.30 -7.10 -7.20
CA ILE A 62 -6.91 -6.72 -7.47
C ILE A 62 -6.96 -5.41 -8.27
N VAL A 63 -6.31 -4.38 -7.76
CA VAL A 63 -6.14 -3.13 -8.50
C VAL A 63 -4.92 -3.31 -9.39
N GLU A 64 -5.14 -3.85 -10.58
CA GLU A 64 -4.14 -3.91 -11.65
C GLU A 64 -4.30 -2.68 -12.54
N ARG A 65 -3.19 -2.13 -13.05
CA ARG A 65 -3.26 -1.19 -14.18
C ARG A 65 -3.67 -1.91 -15.45
#